data_AF-A0A968SV99-F1
#
_entry.id   AF-A0A968SV99-F1
#
_cell.length_a   1.000
_cell.length_b   1.000
_cell.length_c   1.000
_cell.angle_alpha   90.00
_cell.angle_beta   90.00
_cell.angle_gamma   90.00
#
_symmetry.space_group_name_H-M   'P 1'
#
loop_
_entity.id
_entity.type
_entity.pdbx_description
1 polymer ?
#
loop_
_entity_poly.entity_id
_entity_poly.type
_entity_poly.pdbx_seq_one_letter_code
_entity_poly.pdbx_strand_id
1 'polypeptide(L)'
;MAKVVSFLRRLRRELAAKEDRDVTILEVAQAVGLSRNRLTALELGQFDRISNDELTSLSAYYSPRLGRTILINNMFEIDPNHRWVSELQLA
;
A
#
# COMPACT_ATOMS: atom_id res chain seq x y z
N MET A 1 5.63 -9.70 0.17
CA MET A 1 6.38 -8.42 0.03
C MET A 1 6.28 -7.81 -1.38
N ALA A 2 6.64 -8.51 -2.47
CA ALA A 2 6.64 -7.94 -3.83
C ALA A 2 5.29 -7.39 -4.33
N LYS A 3 4.15 -7.93 -3.85
CA LYS A 3 2.80 -7.44 -4.19
C LYS A 3 2.53 -6.04 -3.63
N VAL A 4 2.78 -5.80 -2.35
CA VAL A 4 2.62 -4.48 -1.70
C VAL A 4 3.46 -3.43 -2.43
N VAL A 5 4.72 -3.78 -2.73
CA VAL A 5 5.65 -2.91 -3.46
C VAL A 5 5.11 -2.55 -4.85
N SER A 6 4.69 -3.57 -5.62
CA SER A 6 4.12 -3.37 -6.96
C SER A 6 2.82 -2.57 -6.91
N PHE A 7 1.99 -2.79 -5.89
CA PHE A 7 0.74 -2.09 -5.68
C PHE A 7 0.97 -0.60 -5.38
N LEU A 8 1.85 -0.28 -4.43
CA LEU A 8 2.20 1.11 -4.10
C LEU A 8 2.74 1.88 -5.31
N ARG A 9 3.67 1.26 -6.05
CA ARG A 9 4.19 1.83 -7.29
C ARG A 9 3.10 2.05 -8.33
N ARG A 10 2.16 1.11 -8.46
CA ARG A 10 1.02 1.23 -9.39
C ARG A 10 0.13 2.42 -9.00
N LEU A 11 -0.21 2.60 -7.73
CA LEU A 11 -1.06 3.71 -7.29
C LEU A 11 -0.45 5.07 -7.62
N ARG A 12 0.87 5.24 -7.39
CA ARG A 12 1.56 6.48 -7.74
C ARG A 12 1.57 6.74 -9.24
N ARG A 13 1.76 5.69 -10.06
CA ARG A 13 1.69 5.80 -11.53
C ARG A 13 0.29 6.13 -12.03
N GLU A 14 -0.74 5.49 -11.47
CA GLU A 14 -2.13 5.81 -11.81
C GLU A 14 -2.48 7.25 -11.45
N LEU A 15 -1.96 7.74 -10.31
CA LEU A 15 -2.17 9.12 -9.90
C LEU A 15 -1.46 10.09 -10.85
N ALA A 16 -0.20 9.80 -11.21
CA ALA A 16 0.56 10.58 -12.17
C ALA A 16 -0.13 10.64 -13.54
N ALA A 17 -0.65 9.50 -14.01
CA ALA A 17 -1.42 9.42 -15.24
C ALA A 17 -2.73 10.22 -15.17
N LYS A 18 -3.41 10.22 -14.02
CA LYS A 18 -4.66 10.97 -13.81
C LYS A 18 -4.44 12.48 -13.74
N GLU A 19 -3.34 12.91 -13.13
CA GLU A 19 -3.01 14.33 -12.94
C GLU A 19 -2.21 14.92 -14.11
N ASP A 20 -1.89 14.11 -15.14
CA ASP A 20 -1.05 14.49 -16.29
C ASP A 20 0.29 15.14 -15.87
N ARG A 21 0.83 14.70 -14.72
CA ARG A 21 2.08 15.21 -14.16
C ARG A 21 2.81 14.13 -13.38
N ASP A 22 4.12 14.29 -13.22
CA ASP A 22 4.87 13.38 -12.35
C ASP A 22 4.49 13.60 -10.87
N VAL A 23 4.16 12.50 -10.20
CA VAL A 23 3.89 12.47 -8.76
C VAL A 23 5.11 11.91 -8.06
N THR A 24 5.81 12.79 -7.35
CA THR A 24 7.06 12.43 -6.68
C THR A 24 6.80 11.67 -5.37
N ILE A 25 7.74 10.83 -4.97
CA ILE A 25 7.70 10.14 -3.67
C ILE A 25 7.68 11.16 -2.51
N LEU A 26 8.36 12.31 -2.67
CA LEU A 26 8.40 13.33 -1.63
C LEU A 26 7.02 13.94 -1.39
N GLU A 27 6.30 14.25 -2.46
CA GLU A 27 4.96 14.83 -2.38
C GLU A 27 3.98 13.88 -1.67
N VAL A 28 3.98 12.61 -2.06
CA VAL A 28 3.14 11.60 -1.41
C VAL A 28 3.52 11.45 0.05
N ALA A 29 4.82 11.31 0.34
CA ALA A 29 5.33 11.13 1.70
C ALA A 29 4.91 12.29 2.62
N GLN A 30 5.03 13.54 2.15
CA GLN A 30 4.57 14.72 2.88
C GLN A 30 3.06 14.69 3.12
N ALA A 31 2.27 14.32 2.12
CA ALA A 31 0.82 14.29 2.24
C ALA A 31 0.29 13.18 3.16
N VAL A 32 1.00 12.07 3.28
CA VAL A 32 0.64 10.97 4.20
C VAL A 32 1.31 11.06 5.57
N GLY A 33 2.14 12.10 5.81
CA GLY A 33 2.86 12.24 7.08
C GLY A 33 4.01 11.24 7.27
N LEU A 34 4.50 10.62 6.19
CA LEU A 34 5.64 9.70 6.22
C LEU A 34 6.93 10.42 5.83
N SER A 35 8.06 9.95 6.35
CA SER A 35 9.36 10.41 5.84
C SER A 35 9.57 9.90 4.41
N ARG A 36 10.18 10.72 3.54
CA ARG A 36 10.55 10.32 2.17
C ARG A 36 11.31 8.99 2.14
N ASN A 37 12.27 8.81 3.05
CA ASN A 37 13.06 7.58 3.16
C ASN A 37 12.18 6.37 3.47
N ARG A 38 11.15 6.54 4.30
CA ARG A 38 10.21 5.48 4.64
C ARG A 38 9.39 5.06 3.43
N LEU A 39 8.78 6.01 2.73
CA LEU A 39 8.00 5.70 1.53
C LEU A 39 8.87 5.12 0.41
N THR A 40 10.12 5.58 0.29
CA THR A 40 11.11 5.02 -0.65
C THR A 40 11.43 3.57 -0.30
N ALA A 41 11.69 3.26 0.97
CA ALA A 41 11.91 1.90 1.44
C ALA A 41 10.69 1.00 1.14
N LEU A 42 9.47 1.51 1.33
CA LEU A 42 8.23 0.81 0.96
C LEU A 42 8.15 0.53 -0.55
N GLU A 43 8.42 1.53 -1.40
CA GLU A 43 8.46 1.33 -2.86
C GLU A 43 9.64 0.49 -3.34
N LEU A 44 10.72 0.34 -2.58
CA LEU A 44 11.85 -0.53 -2.93
C LEU A 44 11.74 -1.93 -2.34
N GLY A 45 10.75 -2.20 -1.48
CA GLY A 45 10.66 -3.46 -0.75
C GLY A 45 11.71 -3.62 0.34
N GLN A 46 12.36 -2.52 0.75
CA GLN A 46 13.42 -2.47 1.76
C GLN A 46 12.84 -2.18 3.15
N PHE A 47 11.81 -2.92 3.55
CA PHE A 47 11.16 -2.75 4.84
C PHE A 47 10.94 -4.10 5.51
N ASP A 48 11.16 -4.13 6.82
CA ASP A 48 10.93 -5.32 7.64
C ASP A 48 9.42 -5.51 7.92
N ARG A 49 8.75 -4.42 8.29
CA ARG A 49 7.30 -4.35 8.52
C ARG A 49 6.71 -3.11 7.89
N ILE A 50 5.41 -3.14 7.61
CA ILE A 50 4.59 -1.97 7.27
C ILE A 50 3.43 -1.92 8.27
N SER A 51 3.17 -0.73 8.80
CA SER A 51 2.17 -0.52 9.86
C SER A 51 0.80 -0.29 9.25
N ASN A 52 -0.25 -0.69 9.96
CA ASN A 52 -1.62 -0.46 9.52
C ASN A 52 -1.94 1.03 9.31
N ASP A 53 -1.31 1.89 10.11
CA ASP A 53 -1.42 3.34 9.99
C ASP A 53 -0.82 3.88 8.67
N GLU A 54 0.34 3.36 8.26
CA GLU A 54 0.99 3.73 6.99
C GLU A 54 0.11 3.34 5.80
N LEU A 55 -0.50 2.16 5.86
CA LEU A 55 -1.42 1.66 4.83
C LEU A 55 -2.71 2.47 4.77
N THR A 56 -3.27 2.79 5.94
CA THR A 56 -4.51 3.57 6.06
C THR A 56 -4.28 4.96 5.50
N SER A 57 -3.16 5.60 5.85
CA SER A 57 -2.78 6.91 5.34
C SER A 57 -2.57 6.91 3.82
N LEU A 58 -1.90 5.89 3.27
CA LEU A 58 -1.73 5.74 1.83
C LEU A 58 -3.08 5.51 1.13
N SER A 59 -3.93 4.64 1.66
CA SER A 59 -5.28 4.41 1.12
C SER A 59 -6.13 5.69 1.14
N ALA A 60 -6.12 6.43 2.25
CA ALA A 60 -6.85 7.68 2.40
C ALA A 60 -6.32 8.77 1.45
N TYR A 61 -5.02 8.76 1.13
CA TYR A 61 -4.43 9.66 0.15
C TYR A 61 -4.86 9.34 -1.28
N TYR A 62 -4.78 8.06 -1.69
CA TYR A 62 -5.02 7.65 -3.06
C TYR A 62 -6.50 7.46 -3.41
N SER A 63 -7.35 7.05 -2.47
CA SER A 63 -8.77 6.76 -2.74
C SER A 63 -9.55 7.95 -3.33
N PRO A 64 -9.56 9.15 -2.70
CA PRO A 64 -10.27 10.30 -3.26
C PRO A 64 -9.62 10.81 -4.55
N ARG A 65 -8.29 10.70 -4.67
CA ARG A 65 -7.57 11.19 -5.85
C ARG A 65 -7.81 10.32 -7.07
N LEU A 66 -7.79 9.00 -6.92
CA LEU A 66 -8.06 8.05 -8.00
C LEU A 66 -9.56 7.90 -8.27
N GLY A 67 -10.43 8.28 -7.34
CA GLY A 67 -11.88 8.17 -7.48
C GLY A 67 -12.39 6.73 -7.31
N ARG A 68 -11.63 5.89 -6.59
CA ARG A 68 -12.00 4.52 -6.25
C ARG A 68 -11.55 4.18 -4.84
N THR A 69 -12.32 3.37 -4.12
CA THR A 69 -11.95 2.90 -2.79
C THR A 69 -10.77 1.92 -2.87
N ILE A 70 -9.69 2.24 -2.16
CA ILE A 70 -8.53 1.35 -2.04
C ILE A 70 -8.60 0.63 -0.70
N LEU A 71 -8.87 -0.67 -0.74
CA LEU A 71 -8.92 -1.49 0.47
C LEU A 71 -7.51 -1.94 0.86
N ILE A 72 -7.20 -1.85 2.15
CA ILE A 72 -5.92 -2.29 2.72
C ILE A 72 -5.72 -3.81 2.50
N ASN A 73 -6.81 -4.56 2.52
CA ASN A 73 -6.85 -6.00 2.18
C ASN A 73 -6.50 -6.29 0.71
N ASN A 74 -6.53 -5.31 -0.19
CA ASN A 74 -6.02 -5.50 -1.55
C ASN A 74 -4.50 -5.30 -1.62
N MET A 75 -3.91 -4.61 -0.62
CA MET A 75 -2.45 -4.45 -0.48
C MET A 75 -1.84 -5.72 0.13
N PHE A 76 -2.54 -6.27 1.11
CA PHE A 76 -2.32 -7.58 1.69
C PHE A 76 -3.42 -8.50 1.19
N GLU A 77 -3.29 -9.06 -0.02
CA GLU A 77 -3.94 -10.35 -0.22
C GLU A 77 -3.39 -11.26 0.89
N ILE A 78 -4.11 -11.34 2.01
CA ILE A 78 -4.10 -12.49 2.88
C ILE A 78 -4.46 -13.59 1.91
N ASP A 79 -3.47 -14.41 1.57
CA ASP A 79 -3.68 -15.56 0.71
C ASP A 79 -4.96 -16.24 1.23
N PRO A 80 -6.05 -16.32 0.47
CA PRO A 80 -7.28 -16.97 0.96
C PRO A 80 -7.04 -18.46 1.23
N ASN A 81 -5.88 -18.98 0.82
CA ASN A 81 -5.36 -20.30 1.15
C ASN A 81 -4.42 -20.32 2.37
N HIS A 82 -4.15 -19.18 3.01
CA HIS A 82 -3.78 -19.15 4.43
C HIS A 82 -5.06 -19.42 5.25
N ARG A 83 -5.62 -20.62 5.03
CA ARG A 83 -6.49 -21.25 6.00
C ARG A 83 -5.71 -21.21 7.30
N TRP A 84 -6.24 -20.50 8.29
CA TRP A 84 -6.19 -21.01 9.64
C TRP A 84 -6.91 -22.36 9.54
N VAL A 85 -6.19 -23.41 9.14
CA VAL A 85 -6.65 -24.77 9.34
C VAL A 85 -6.92 -24.82 10.82
N SER A 86 -8.20 -24.78 11.13
CA SER A 86 -8.71 -24.95 12.47
C SER A 86 -8.43 -26.41 12.81
N GLU A 87 -7.17 -26.74 13.08
CA GLU A 87 -6.74 -28.01 13.69
C GLU A 87 -7.11 -28.02 15.18
N LEU A 88 -8.33 -27.58 15.50
CA LEU A 88 -8.95 -27.72 16.80
C LEU A 88 -10.40 -28.19 16.67
N GLN A 89 -10.69 -29.02 15.67
CA GLN A 89 -11.84 -29.91 15.70
C GLN A 89 -11.44 -31.24 15.05
N LEU A 90 -10.86 -32.15 15.86
CA LEU A 90 -11.01 -33.62 15.82
C LEU A 90 -9.76 -34.31 16.38
N ALA A 91 -9.70 -34.45 17.71
CA ALA A 91 -9.28 -35.67 18.44
C ALA A 91 -9.33 -35.39 19.94
#